data_AF-A0A7R9VXB4-F1
#
_entry.id   AF-A0A7R9VXB4-F1
#
_cell.length_a   1.000
_cell.length_b   1.000
_cell.length_c   1.000
_cell.angle_alpha   90.00
_cell.angle_beta   90.00
_cell.angle_gamma   90.00
#
_symmetry.space_group_name_H-M   'P 1'
#
loop_
_entity.id
_entity.type
_entity.pdbx_description
1 polymer ?
#
loop_
_entity_poly.entity_id
_entity_poly.type
_entity_poly.pdbx_seq_one_letter_code
_entity_poly.pdbx_strand_id
1 'polypeptide(L)'
;ISHAAIAAHPGRPRGDGGVRPLILHLDSMKGGHNSCNIIDALRGYLSMEWQAQAESNSDSVPARWQREHPGECLHDAWSEGNRYESRVATGVVLPRLPRQDNHCDCGLFLLAFVEFFCDAAPSALPEKMVLALKGKSTAATAEAEAQLASVVRAGHEGFLTQRWFDTVNTGLLRDHIREII
;
A
#
# COMPACT_ATOMS: atom_id res chain seq x y z
N ILE A 1 3.31 6.31 20.40
CA ILE A 1 2.31 6.01 19.35
C ILE A 1 3.08 5.96 18.05
N SER A 2 3.16 4.80 17.40
CA SER A 2 3.91 4.60 16.16
C SER A 2 2.94 4.74 14.99
N HIS A 3 3.21 5.68 14.09
CA HIS A 3 2.33 5.98 12.96
C HIS A 3 2.77 5.20 11.72
N ALA A 4 1.80 4.61 11.01
CA ALA A 4 2.02 3.89 9.76
C ALA A 4 1.13 4.48 8.66
N ALA A 5 1.63 4.51 7.43
CA ALA A 5 0.83 4.87 6.27
C ALA A 5 0.27 3.62 5.61
N ILE A 6 -1.00 3.71 5.20
CA ILE A 6 -1.66 2.67 4.43
C ILE A 6 -2.05 3.24 3.07
N ALA A 7 -1.53 2.66 2.00
CA ALA A 7 -1.90 3.03 0.64
C ALA A 7 -2.69 1.89 -0.03
N ALA A 8 -3.90 2.22 -0.49
CA ALA A 8 -4.70 1.36 -1.37
C ALA A 8 -4.28 1.63 -2.82
N HIS A 9 -3.73 0.62 -3.50
CA HIS A 9 -3.18 0.74 -4.85
C HIS A 9 -3.95 -0.17 -5.81
N PRO A 10 -4.12 0.20 -7.10
CA PRO A 10 -4.67 -0.71 -8.13
C PRO A 10 -3.92 -2.05 -8.21
N GLY A 11 -2.70 -2.05 -7.65
CA GLY A 11 -1.90 -3.21 -7.29
C GLY A 11 -1.40 -4.02 -8.47
N ARG A 12 -1.44 -5.36 -8.40
CA ARG A 12 -0.66 -6.26 -9.26
C ARG A 12 -1.35 -6.55 -10.60
N PRO A 13 -0.66 -6.45 -11.75
CA PRO A 13 -1.18 -6.96 -13.02
C PRO A 13 -1.46 -8.47 -12.97
N ARG A 14 -2.66 -8.85 -13.41
CA ARG A 14 -3.12 -10.22 -13.65
C ARG A 14 -2.66 -10.65 -15.05
N GLY A 15 -2.51 -11.95 -15.25
CA GLY A 15 -2.16 -12.51 -16.56
C GLY A 15 -3.22 -12.26 -17.65
N ASP A 16 -4.43 -11.85 -17.28
CA ASP A 16 -5.54 -11.47 -18.17
C ASP A 16 -5.52 -9.96 -18.54
N GLY A 17 -4.52 -9.20 -18.09
CA GLY A 17 -4.43 -7.76 -18.31
C GLY A 17 -5.15 -6.90 -17.26
N GLY A 18 -5.88 -7.50 -16.32
CA GLY A 18 -6.49 -6.80 -15.18
C GLY A 18 -5.48 -6.41 -14.10
N VAL A 19 -5.87 -5.61 -13.11
CA VAL A 19 -5.05 -5.30 -11.94
C VAL A 19 -5.74 -5.76 -10.65
N ARG A 20 -4.97 -6.18 -9.64
CA ARG A 20 -5.50 -6.61 -8.34
C ARG A 20 -5.19 -5.60 -7.25
N PRO A 21 -6.20 -5.14 -6.48
CA PRO A 21 -6.00 -4.20 -5.39
C PRO A 21 -5.00 -4.67 -4.34
N LEU A 22 -4.32 -3.70 -3.73
CA LEU A 22 -3.25 -3.93 -2.76
C LEU A 22 -3.36 -2.96 -1.58
N ILE A 23 -3.09 -3.45 -0.36
CA ILE A 23 -2.90 -2.64 0.84
C ILE A 23 -1.40 -2.64 1.15
N LEU A 24 -0.75 -1.49 1.00
CA LEU A 24 0.63 -1.28 1.38
C LEU A 24 0.70 -0.74 2.80
N HIS A 25 1.44 -1.41 3.69
CA HIS A 25 1.71 -0.96 5.05
C HIS A 25 3.13 -0.41 5.14
N LEU A 26 3.23 0.91 5.34
CA LEU A 26 4.48 1.67 5.42
C LEU A 26 4.75 2.04 6.89
N ASP A 27 5.81 1.47 7.48
CA ASP A 27 6.17 1.69 8.88
C ASP A 27 7.68 2.00 8.99
N SER A 28 8.01 3.15 9.58
CA SER A 28 9.40 3.59 9.77
C SER A 28 10.06 2.94 10.99
N MET A 29 9.29 2.32 11.89
CA MET A 29 9.80 1.73 13.13
C MET A 29 10.25 0.27 12.97
N LYS A 30 11.34 -0.09 13.65
CA LYS A 30 11.72 -1.51 13.81
C LYS A 30 10.81 -2.17 14.85
N GLY A 31 10.21 -3.31 14.50
CA GLY A 31 9.36 -4.08 15.42
C GLY A 31 7.96 -3.52 15.65
N GLY A 32 7.49 -2.62 14.78
CA GLY A 32 6.16 -2.02 14.86
C GLY A 32 5.02 -2.96 14.42
N HIS A 33 3.88 -2.80 15.12
CA HIS A 33 2.52 -3.34 14.93
C HIS A 33 2.35 -4.82 14.58
N ASN A 34 1.28 -5.43 15.12
CA ASN A 34 0.73 -6.65 14.54
C ASN A 34 0.04 -6.29 13.20
N SER A 35 0.87 -6.14 12.15
CA SER A 35 0.45 -5.68 10.83
C SER A 35 -0.71 -6.52 10.27
N CYS A 36 -0.77 -7.80 10.63
CA CYS A 36 -1.89 -8.67 10.28
C CYS A 36 -3.22 -8.15 10.84
N ASN A 37 -3.27 -7.76 12.12
CA ASN A 37 -4.49 -7.23 12.74
C ASN A 37 -4.96 -5.94 12.06
N ILE A 38 -4.04 -5.03 11.71
CA ILE A 38 -4.38 -3.79 10.99
C ILE A 38 -4.94 -4.12 9.61
N ILE A 39 -4.26 -4.99 8.87
CA ILE A 39 -4.70 -5.41 7.53
C ILE A 39 -6.06 -6.10 7.58
N ASP A 40 -6.30 -6.96 8.58
CA ASP A 40 -7.56 -7.68 8.73
C ASP A 40 -8.70 -6.76 9.17
N ALA A 41 -8.44 -5.79 10.05
CA ALA A 41 -9.41 -4.76 10.40
C ALA A 41 -9.79 -3.90 9.19
N LEU A 42 -8.81 -3.49 8.37
CA LEU A 42 -9.07 -2.73 7.14
C LEU A 42 -9.84 -3.54 6.12
N ARG A 43 -9.54 -4.84 5.98
CA ARG A 43 -10.32 -5.73 5.12
C ARG A 43 -11.77 -5.79 5.58
N GLY A 44 -12.00 -5.99 6.87
CA GLY A 44 -13.34 -5.97 7.45
C GLY A 44 -14.07 -4.65 7.18
N TYR A 45 -13.39 -3.52 7.40
CA TYR A 45 -13.94 -2.21 7.07
C TYR A 45 -14.31 -2.08 5.59
N LEU A 46 -13.40 -2.43 4.67
CA LEU A 46 -13.65 -2.36 3.23
C LEU A 46 -14.79 -3.29 2.79
N SER A 47 -14.94 -4.47 3.41
CA SER A 47 -16.08 -5.35 3.18
C SER A 47 -17.41 -4.67 3.51
N MET A 48 -17.48 -4.10 4.72
CA MET A 48 -18.70 -3.46 5.22
C MET A 48 -19.02 -2.20 4.43
N GLU A 49 -18.01 -1.37 4.16
CA GLU A 49 -18.15 -0.15 3.35
C GLU A 49 -18.62 -0.50 1.94
N TRP A 50 -18.05 -1.54 1.31
CA TRP A 50 -18.50 -1.99 0.00
C TRP A 50 -19.98 -2.37 0.02
N GLN A 51 -20.39 -3.20 0.98
CA GLN A 51 -21.78 -3.66 1.08
C GLN A 51 -22.74 -2.47 1.31
N ALA A 52 -22.42 -1.59 2.26
CA ALA A 52 -23.21 -0.40 2.54
C ALA A 52 -23.36 0.50 1.30
N GLN A 53 -22.28 0.68 0.53
CA GLN A 53 -22.27 1.46 -0.70
C GLN A 53 -23.04 0.77 -1.83
N ALA A 54 -23.01 -0.56 -1.92
CA ALA A 54 -23.73 -1.32 -2.94
C ALA A 54 -25.25 -1.27 -2.75
N GLU A 55 -25.71 -1.25 -1.49
CA GLU A 55 -27.11 -1.11 -1.12
C GLU A 55 -27.61 0.34 -1.14
N SER A 56 -26.68 1.30 -1.16
CA SER A 56 -27.00 2.73 -1.24
C SER A 56 -27.46 3.13 -2.65
N ASN A 57 -28.28 4.18 -2.73
CA ASN A 57 -28.68 4.78 -4.01
C ASN A 57 -27.63 5.78 -4.56
N SER A 58 -26.36 5.63 -4.17
CA SER A 58 -25.26 6.45 -4.67
C SER A 58 -24.74 5.90 -6.01
N ASP A 59 -24.10 6.74 -6.83
CA ASP A 59 -23.36 6.26 -8.01
C ASP A 59 -21.94 5.83 -7.64
N SER A 60 -21.81 4.99 -6.61
CA SER A 60 -20.55 4.44 -6.16
C SER A 60 -20.10 3.26 -7.05
N VAL A 61 -18.81 2.91 -7.00
CA VAL A 61 -18.30 1.70 -7.67
C VAL A 61 -19.06 0.44 -7.22
N PRO A 62 -19.30 0.22 -5.91
CA PRO A 62 -20.09 -0.92 -5.43
C PRO A 62 -21.52 -0.95 -5.99
N ALA A 63 -22.22 0.19 -6.01
CA ALA A 63 -23.59 0.27 -6.53
C ALA A 63 -23.65 -0.03 -8.04
N ARG A 64 -22.70 0.50 -8.83
CA ARG A 64 -22.59 0.17 -10.26
C ARG A 64 -22.38 -1.32 -10.48
N TRP A 65 -21.41 -1.90 -9.76
CA TRP A 65 -21.09 -3.33 -9.87
C TRP A 65 -22.31 -4.21 -9.57
N GLN A 66 -23.05 -3.88 -8.50
CA GLN A 66 -24.24 -4.63 -8.10
C GLN A 66 -25.38 -4.58 -9.13
N ARG A 67 -25.56 -3.45 -9.82
CA ARG A 67 -26.54 -3.32 -10.92
C ARG A 67 -26.15 -4.16 -12.14
N GLU A 68 -24.86 -4.25 -12.43
CA GLU A 68 -24.32 -5.04 -13.55
C GLU A 68 -24.32 -6.55 -13.27
N HIS A 69 -24.27 -6.96 -12.00
CA HIS A 69 -24.16 -8.36 -11.56
C HIS A 69 -25.31 -8.72 -10.59
N PRO A 70 -26.58 -8.67 -11.03
CA PRO A 70 -27.72 -8.93 -10.15
C PRO A 70 -27.72 -10.38 -9.67
N GLY A 71 -27.85 -10.58 -8.36
CA GLY A 71 -27.87 -11.91 -7.74
C GLY A 71 -26.50 -12.49 -7.40
N GLU A 72 -25.40 -11.85 -7.83
CA GLU A 72 -24.08 -12.13 -7.28
C GLU A 72 -23.93 -11.35 -5.97
N CYS A 73 -23.95 -12.07 -4.84
CA CYS A 73 -23.62 -11.48 -3.56
C CYS A 73 -22.12 -11.49 -3.42
N LEU A 74 -21.50 -10.31 -3.33
CA LEU A 74 -20.06 -10.21 -3.17
C LEU A 74 -19.58 -11.01 -1.94
N HIS A 75 -20.42 -11.22 -0.92
CA HIS A 75 -20.14 -12.08 0.22
C HIS A 75 -19.66 -13.50 -0.15
N ASP A 76 -20.11 -14.10 -1.27
CA ASP A 76 -19.64 -15.42 -1.72
C ASP A 76 -18.24 -15.39 -2.36
N ALA A 77 -17.80 -14.22 -2.84
CA ALA A 77 -16.41 -13.99 -3.22
C ALA A 77 -15.51 -13.67 -2.00
N TRP A 78 -16.09 -13.44 -0.83
CA TRP A 78 -15.46 -12.94 0.40
C TRP A 78 -15.58 -13.92 1.59
N SER A 79 -16.27 -15.05 1.43
CA SER A 79 -16.58 -16.00 2.49
C SER A 79 -15.41 -16.95 2.84
N GLU A 80 -15.38 -17.34 4.12
CA GLU A 80 -14.35 -18.15 4.75
C GLU A 80 -14.21 -19.53 4.09
N GLY A 81 -13.16 -19.68 3.30
CA GLY A 81 -12.86 -20.93 2.60
C GLY A 81 -11.84 -20.73 1.49
N ASN A 82 -11.78 -19.52 0.93
CA ASN A 82 -10.80 -19.15 -0.09
C ASN A 82 -9.52 -18.57 0.57
N ARG A 83 -8.80 -19.40 1.34
CA ARG A 83 -7.48 -19.05 1.91
C ARG A 83 -6.35 -18.91 0.86
N TYR A 84 -6.70 -18.82 -0.41
CA TYR A 84 -5.76 -18.52 -1.49
C TYR A 84 -6.14 -17.17 -2.13
N GLU A 85 -5.48 -16.11 -1.67
CA GLU A 85 -5.59 -14.72 -2.13
C GLU A 85 -6.98 -14.06 -2.03
N SER A 86 -7.23 -13.46 -0.86
CA SER A 86 -8.25 -12.43 -0.61
C SER A 86 -8.44 -11.52 -1.83
N ARG A 87 -9.60 -11.63 -2.49
CA ARG A 87 -10.02 -10.87 -3.68
C ARG A 87 -10.19 -9.36 -3.44
N VAL A 88 -10.02 -8.92 -2.19
CA VAL A 88 -10.27 -7.54 -1.72
C VAL A 88 -9.06 -6.65 -1.91
N ALA A 89 -7.95 -7.09 -1.33
CA ALA A 89 -6.63 -6.49 -1.47
C ALA A 89 -5.60 -7.38 -0.75
N THR A 90 -4.46 -7.61 -1.40
CA THR A 90 -3.35 -8.26 -0.71
C THR A 90 -2.66 -7.26 0.20
N GLY A 91 -2.54 -7.59 1.49
CA GLY A 91 -1.73 -6.82 2.43
C GLY A 91 -0.24 -7.09 2.22
N VAL A 92 0.56 -6.03 2.15
CA VAL A 92 2.01 -6.08 1.98
C VAL A 92 2.65 -5.19 3.03
N VAL A 93 3.46 -5.80 3.91
CA VAL A 93 4.35 -5.07 4.80
C VAL A 93 5.67 -4.85 4.09
N LEU A 94 6.19 -3.62 4.14
CA LEU A 94 7.45 -3.25 3.50
C LEU A 94 8.57 -3.13 4.53
N PRO A 95 9.27 -4.22 4.88
CA PRO A 95 10.31 -4.18 5.90
C PRO A 95 11.54 -3.36 5.49
N ARG A 96 11.72 -3.04 4.20
CA ARG A 96 12.93 -2.39 3.71
C ARG A 96 12.78 -0.89 3.50
N LEU A 97 11.76 -0.22 4.03
CA LEU A 97 11.64 1.23 3.91
C LEU A 97 12.73 1.99 4.68
N PRO A 98 12.98 3.28 4.35
CA PRO A 98 13.78 4.15 5.20
C PRO A 98 13.22 4.10 6.62
N ARG A 99 14.10 3.85 7.60
CA ARG A 99 13.71 3.66 8.99
C ARG A 99 14.21 4.81 9.83
N GLN A 100 13.40 5.20 10.80
CA GLN A 100 13.84 6.14 11.82
C GLN A 100 14.75 5.43 12.84
N ASP A 101 15.69 6.18 13.40
CA ASP A 101 16.57 5.76 14.49
C ASP A 101 16.14 6.30 15.86
N ASN A 102 15.10 7.13 15.90
CA ASN A 102 14.53 7.73 17.11
C ASN A 102 13.02 7.39 17.25
N HIS A 103 12.40 7.85 18.34
CA HIS A 103 10.99 7.58 18.65
C HIS A 103 10.04 8.75 18.37
N CYS A 104 10.56 9.89 17.89
CA CYS A 104 9.80 11.13 17.76
C CYS A 104 9.49 11.49 16.30
N ASP A 105 10.18 10.88 15.34
CA ASP A 105 10.10 11.27 13.93
C ASP A 105 9.09 10.48 13.11
N CYS A 106 8.29 9.61 13.74
CA CYS A 106 7.38 8.74 12.98
C CYS A 106 6.34 9.54 12.19
N GLY A 107 5.93 10.70 12.69
CA GLY A 107 5.09 11.64 11.95
C GLY A 107 5.79 12.25 10.73
N LEU A 108 7.09 12.56 10.81
CA LEU A 108 7.86 13.11 9.70
C LEU A 108 8.08 12.06 8.60
N PHE A 109 8.39 10.83 8.99
CA PHE A 109 8.46 9.71 8.05
C PHE A 109 7.12 9.42 7.40
N LEU A 110 6.01 9.51 8.15
CA LEU A 110 4.66 9.36 7.61
C LEU A 110 4.38 10.41 6.53
N LEU A 111 4.70 11.68 6.81
CA LEU A 111 4.54 12.77 5.85
C LEU A 111 5.38 12.54 4.60
N ALA A 112 6.66 12.18 4.76
CA ALA A 112 7.53 11.85 3.64
C ALA A 112 6.98 10.67 2.82
N PHE A 113 6.53 9.58 3.46
CA PHE A 113 5.91 8.46 2.76
C PHE A 113 4.72 8.90 1.91
N VAL A 114 3.82 9.72 2.46
CA VAL A 114 2.63 10.20 1.75
C VAL A 114 3.02 11.11 0.59
N GLU A 115 3.92 12.08 0.81
CA GLU A 115 4.38 13.02 -0.19
C GLU A 115 5.01 12.31 -1.39
N PHE A 116 6.03 11.48 -1.15
CA PHE A 116 6.71 10.75 -2.21
C PHE A 116 5.79 9.73 -2.91
N PHE A 117 4.87 9.10 -2.16
CA PHE A 117 3.92 8.18 -2.76
C PHE A 117 2.95 8.91 -3.70
N CYS A 118 2.38 10.04 -3.27
CA CYS A 118 1.46 10.81 -4.10
C CYS A 118 2.11 11.38 -5.37
N ASP A 119 3.40 11.72 -5.32
CA ASP A 119 4.09 12.27 -6.49
C ASP A 119 4.49 11.20 -7.52
N ALA A 120 4.82 9.99 -7.06
CA ALA A 120 5.47 8.98 -7.89
C ALA A 120 4.77 7.62 -7.95
N ALA A 121 3.56 7.48 -7.38
CA ALA A 121 2.81 6.23 -7.42
C ALA A 121 2.61 5.75 -8.87
N PRO A 122 3.05 4.52 -9.20
CA PRO A 122 2.82 3.96 -10.51
C PRO A 122 1.34 3.59 -10.71
N SER A 123 0.90 3.34 -11.94
CA SER A 123 -0.49 2.89 -12.18
C SER A 123 -0.73 1.45 -11.70
N ALA A 124 0.32 0.62 -11.65
CA ALA A 124 0.29 -0.76 -11.15
C ALA A 124 1.67 -1.17 -10.60
N LEU A 125 1.70 -2.09 -9.64
CA LEU A 125 2.94 -2.64 -9.08
C LEU A 125 3.17 -4.05 -9.65
N PRO A 126 4.27 -4.33 -10.39
CA PRO A 126 4.55 -5.67 -10.88
C PRO A 126 4.57 -6.73 -9.77
N GLU A 127 4.13 -7.96 -10.07
CA GLU A 127 4.09 -9.06 -9.09
C GLU A 127 5.44 -9.31 -8.44
N LYS A 128 6.46 -9.47 -9.29
CA LYS A 128 7.81 -9.81 -8.87
C LYS A 128 8.33 -8.79 -7.86
N MET A 129 8.00 -7.53 -8.09
CA MET A 129 8.32 -6.45 -7.19
C MET A 129 7.56 -6.54 -5.87
N VAL A 130 6.25 -6.78 -5.88
CA VAL A 130 5.48 -7.01 -4.65
C VAL A 130 6.04 -8.19 -3.84
N LEU A 131 6.47 -9.27 -4.51
CA LEU A 131 7.11 -10.42 -3.89
C LEU A 131 8.50 -10.09 -3.31
N ALA A 132 9.31 -9.30 -4.03
CA ALA A 132 10.61 -8.84 -3.57
C ALA A 132 10.49 -7.91 -2.35
N LEU A 133 9.51 -7.01 -2.38
CA LEU A 133 9.18 -6.09 -1.30
C LEU A 133 8.74 -6.83 -0.01
N LYS A 134 8.09 -8.00 -0.12
CA LYS A 134 7.80 -8.89 1.02
C LYS A 134 9.05 -9.53 1.66
N GLY A 135 10.25 -9.31 1.11
CA GLY A 135 11.52 -9.63 1.76
C GLY A 135 12.01 -11.08 1.62
N LYS A 136 11.53 -11.86 0.63
CA LYS A 136 11.86 -13.29 0.52
C LYS A 136 13.15 -13.63 -0.25
N SER A 137 13.83 -12.70 -0.92
CA SER A 137 15.11 -12.97 -1.63
C SER A 137 15.94 -11.71 -1.90
N THR A 138 17.28 -11.83 -1.91
CA THR A 138 18.25 -10.78 -2.23
C THR A 138 18.56 -10.66 -3.73
N ALA A 139 18.56 -11.77 -4.47
CA ALA A 139 18.72 -11.76 -5.94
C ALA A 139 17.50 -11.16 -6.66
N ALA A 140 16.30 -11.33 -6.08
CA ALA A 140 15.07 -10.72 -6.59
C ALA A 140 15.08 -9.18 -6.46
N THR A 141 15.99 -8.60 -5.67
CA THR A 141 15.96 -7.16 -5.35
C THR A 141 16.43 -6.29 -6.51
N ALA A 142 17.51 -6.65 -7.22
CA ALA A 142 18.02 -5.82 -8.31
C ALA A 142 17.09 -5.82 -9.54
N GLU A 143 16.54 -6.98 -9.91
CA GLU A 143 15.53 -7.07 -10.98
C GLU A 143 14.25 -6.32 -10.58
N ALA A 144 13.81 -6.46 -9.33
CA ALA A 144 12.64 -5.73 -8.84
C ALA A 144 12.86 -4.21 -8.80
N GLU A 145 14.05 -3.76 -8.40
CA GLU A 145 14.41 -2.34 -8.41
C GLU A 145 14.45 -1.77 -9.83
N ALA A 146 14.99 -2.52 -10.80
CA ALA A 146 14.98 -2.14 -12.20
C ALA A 146 13.54 -2.07 -12.77
N GLN A 147 12.71 -3.05 -12.42
CA GLN A 147 11.28 -3.06 -12.78
C GLN A 147 10.50 -1.93 -12.11
N LEU A 148 10.92 -1.51 -10.91
CA LEU A 148 10.29 -0.39 -10.23
C LEU A 148 10.68 0.93 -10.88
N ALA A 149 11.97 1.11 -11.19
CA ALA A 149 12.48 2.27 -11.88
C ALA A 149 11.84 2.45 -13.27
N SER A 150 11.40 1.38 -13.92
CA SER A 150 10.72 1.47 -15.21
C SER A 150 9.24 1.87 -15.14
N VAL A 151 8.59 1.73 -13.97
CA VAL A 151 7.16 2.07 -13.80
C VAL A 151 6.93 3.32 -12.96
N VAL A 152 7.96 3.80 -12.25
CA VAL A 152 7.91 5.00 -11.42
C VAL A 152 8.34 6.22 -12.23
N ARG A 153 7.84 7.40 -11.86
CA ARG A 153 8.24 8.68 -12.45
C ARG A 153 9.76 8.89 -12.31
N ALA A 154 10.40 9.44 -13.34
CA ALA A 154 11.82 9.78 -13.32
C ALA A 154 12.15 10.72 -12.14
N GLY A 155 13.29 10.49 -11.46
CA GLY A 155 13.72 11.25 -10.27
C GLY A 155 13.26 10.67 -8.93
N HIS A 156 12.58 9.53 -8.92
CA HIS A 156 12.23 8.78 -7.70
C HIS A 156 12.93 7.43 -7.64
N GLU A 157 14.24 7.43 -7.90
CA GLU A 157 15.06 6.24 -7.80
C GLU A 157 14.93 5.63 -6.39
N GLY A 158 14.67 4.33 -6.31
CA GLY A 158 14.53 3.65 -5.03
C GLY A 158 13.17 3.82 -4.33
N PHE A 159 12.12 4.28 -5.03
CA PHE A 159 10.73 4.25 -4.57
C PHE A 159 10.39 2.95 -3.81
N LEU A 160 9.63 2.99 -2.70
CA LEU A 160 9.29 1.81 -1.86
C LEU A 160 10.48 0.92 -1.39
N THR A 161 11.73 1.36 -1.54
CA THR A 161 12.93 0.66 -1.07
C THR A 161 13.60 1.41 0.08
N GLN A 162 14.73 0.91 0.58
CA GLN A 162 15.49 1.55 1.65
C GLN A 162 16.09 2.89 1.22
N ARG A 163 16.20 3.11 -0.09
CA ARG A 163 16.79 4.30 -0.69
C ARG A 163 15.74 5.31 -1.18
N TRP A 164 14.47 5.13 -0.79
CA TRP A 164 13.37 5.97 -1.28
C TRP A 164 13.58 7.45 -0.99
N PHE A 165 14.11 7.77 0.19
CA PHE A 165 14.59 9.12 0.51
C PHE A 165 15.70 9.02 1.54
N ASP A 166 16.53 10.07 1.59
CA ASP A 166 17.55 10.20 2.62
C ASP A 166 16.88 10.53 3.96
N THR A 167 17.12 9.70 4.97
CA THR A 167 16.57 9.89 6.32
C THR A 167 17.10 11.16 6.99
N VAL A 168 18.24 11.70 6.56
CA VAL A 168 18.72 13.00 7.06
C VAL A 168 17.73 14.12 6.69
N ASN A 169 17.03 14.00 5.56
CA ASN A 169 16.05 14.98 5.12
C ASN A 169 14.84 15.07 6.04
N THR A 170 14.51 14.03 6.82
CA THR A 170 13.40 14.14 7.78
C THR A 170 13.71 15.14 8.90
N GLY A 171 14.99 15.30 9.27
CA GLY A 171 15.41 16.36 10.19
C GLY A 171 15.19 17.75 9.61
N LEU A 172 15.58 17.95 8.34
CA LEU A 172 15.37 19.21 7.61
C LEU A 172 13.87 19.50 7.39
N LEU A 173 13.06 18.47 7.12
CA LEU A 173 11.62 18.59 7.00
C LEU A 173 10.99 19.15 8.28
N ARG A 174 11.49 18.72 9.45
CA ARG A 174 11.04 19.27 10.74
C ARG A 174 11.28 20.78 10.81
N ASP A 175 12.47 21.22 10.42
CA ASP A 175 12.85 22.64 10.49
C ASP A 175 12.07 23.45 9.45
N HIS A 176 11.89 22.92 8.25
CA HIS A 176 11.06 23.53 7.21
C HIS A 176 9.58 23.70 7.65
N ILE A 177 8.97 22.66 8.24
CA ILE A 177 7.60 22.73 8.74
C ILE A 177 7.48 23.82 9.83
N ARG A 178 8.49 24.00 10.68
CA ARG A 178 8.51 25.06 11.70
C ARG A 178 8.57 26.46 11.11
N GLU A 179 9.14 26.62 9.91
CA GLU A 179 9.22 27.93 9.24
C GLU A 179 7.91 28.33 8.56
N ILE A 180 7.03 27.36 8.25
CA ILE A 180 5.77 27.59 7.53
C ILE A 180 4.57 27.81 8.47
N ILE A 181 4.69 27.42 9.74
CA ILE A 181 3.61 27.52 10.76
C ILE A 181 3.88 28.69 11.70
#